data_AF-A0A2J8W761-F1
#
_entry.id   AF-A0A2J8W761-F1
#
_cell.length_a   1.000
_cell.length_b   1.000
_cell.length_c   1.000
_cell.angle_alpha   90.00
_cell.angle_beta   90.00
_cell.angle_gamma   90.00
#
_symmetry.space_group_name_H-M   'P 1'
#
loop_
_entity.id
_entity.type
_entity.pdbx_description
1 polymer ?
#
loop_
_entity_poly.entity_id
_entity_poly.type
_entity_poly.pdbx_seq_one_letter_code
_entity_poly.pdbx_strand_id
1 'polypeptide(L)'
;AECTLKESAAINQILGRRWHALSREEQAKYYELARKERQLHMQLYPGWSARDNYGKKKKRKRDKQPGETNDLSAPKKCRARFGLDQQNNWCGPCRCKYSKEVSGTVRA
;
A
#
# COMPACT_ATOMS: atom_id res chain seq x y z
N ALA A 1 5.05 21.68 26.44
CA ALA A 1 4.03 22.03 25.44
C ALA A 1 3.89 20.85 24.48
N GLU A 2 2.77 20.15 24.57
CA GLU A 2 2.44 19.01 23.70
C GLU A 2 2.23 19.53 22.27
N CYS A 3 3.12 19.14 21.37
CA CYS A 3 3.10 19.68 20.04
C CYS A 3 2.10 18.94 19.15
N THR A 4 1.24 19.75 18.54
CA THR A 4 0.11 19.37 17.71
C THR A 4 0.49 18.49 16.52
N LEU A 5 -0.46 17.64 16.10
CA LEU A 5 -0.46 16.65 15.01
C LEU A 5 0.30 16.99 13.70
N LYS A 6 0.65 18.26 13.45
CA LYS A 6 1.44 18.72 12.31
C LYS A 6 2.91 18.27 12.36
N GLU A 7 3.45 17.98 13.54
CA GLU A 7 4.83 17.48 13.65
C GLU A 7 4.96 15.99 13.35
N SER A 8 3.89 15.20 13.47
CA SER A 8 3.96 13.74 13.28
C SER A 8 4.53 13.36 11.90
N ALA A 9 4.13 14.08 10.86
CA ALA A 9 4.64 13.87 9.50
C ALA A 9 6.11 14.28 9.38
N ALA A 10 6.51 15.41 9.97
CA ALA A 10 7.90 15.88 9.96
C ALA A 10 8.82 14.94 10.75
N ILE A 11 8.36 14.49 11.92
CA ILE A 11 9.01 13.48 12.74
C ILE A 11 9.18 12.18 11.96
N ASN A 12 8.13 11.70 11.28
CA ASN A 12 8.22 10.49 10.46
C ASN A 12 9.21 10.62 9.29
N GLN A 13 9.38 11.82 8.72
CA GLN A 13 10.42 12.07 7.72
C GLN A 13 11.83 11.98 8.32
N ILE A 14 12.03 12.52 9.53
CA ILE A 14 13.30 12.41 10.25
C ILE A 14 13.58 10.94 10.61
N LEU A 15 12.57 10.21 11.09
CA LEU A 15 12.69 8.79 11.42
C LEU A 15 13.07 7.95 10.20
N GLY A 16 12.48 8.21 9.02
CA GLY A 16 12.86 7.55 7.78
C GLY A 16 14.33 7.80 7.40
N ARG A 17 14.81 9.05 7.55
CA ARG A 17 16.23 9.37 7.32
C ARG A 17 17.14 8.63 8.29
N ARG A 18 16.79 8.60 9.59
CA ARG A 18 17.55 7.86 10.61
C ARG A 18 17.57 6.37 10.34
N TRP A 19 16.45 5.78 9.93
CA TRP A 19 16.36 4.36 9.58
C TRP A 19 17.36 3.98 8.48
N HIS A 20 17.42 4.78 7.40
CA HIS A 20 18.36 4.52 6.30
C HIS A 20 19.83 4.73 6.67
N ALA A 21 20.11 5.49 7.74
CA ALA A 21 21.47 5.67 8.24
C ALA A 21 21.93 4.52 9.15
N LEU A 22 21.02 3.65 9.63
CA LEU A 22 21.38 2.48 10.43
C LEU A 22 22.04 1.40 9.57
N SER A 23 23.02 0.71 10.14
CA SER A 23 23.63 -0.48 9.56
C SER A 23 22.62 -1.63 9.42
N ARG A 24 22.98 -2.66 8.63
CA ARG A 24 22.10 -3.83 8.42
C ARG A 24 21.89 -4.60 9.71
N GLU A 25 22.93 -4.69 10.54
CA GLU A 25 22.93 -5.36 11.83
C GLU A 25 22.00 -4.63 12.82
N GLU A 26 22.03 -3.30 12.83
CA GLU A 26 21.13 -2.49 13.66
C GLU A 26 19.68 -2.59 13.18
N GLN A 27 19.44 -2.59 11.87
CA GLN A 27 18.10 -2.82 11.31
C GLN A 27 17.59 -4.23 11.63
N ALA A 28 18.46 -5.25 11.61
CA ALA A 28 18.12 -6.64 11.92
C ALA A 28 17.50 -6.79 13.32
N LYS A 29 18.01 -6.06 14.33
CA LYS A 29 17.43 -6.03 15.68
C LYS A 29 15.93 -5.67 15.66
N TYR A 30 15.55 -4.66 14.89
CA TYR A 30 14.15 -4.24 14.79
C TYR A 30 13.29 -5.26 14.03
N TYR A 31 13.84 -5.95 13.03
CA TYR A 31 13.13 -7.04 12.36
C TYR A 31 12.88 -8.23 13.27
N GLU A 32 13.83 -8.60 14.13
CA GLU A 32 13.63 -9.66 15.13
C GLU A 32 12.56 -9.26 16.16
N LEU A 33 12.59 -8.01 16.64
CA LEU A 33 11.54 -7.49 17.53
C LEU A 33 10.17 -7.51 16.86
N ALA A 34 10.06 -7.05 15.62
CA ALA A 34 8.81 -7.07 14.88
C ALA A 34 8.27 -8.49 14.66
N ARG A 35 9.14 -9.49 14.47
CA ARG A 35 8.76 -10.90 14.39
C ARG A 35 8.20 -11.44 15.71
N LYS A 36 8.86 -11.14 16.83
CA LYS A 36 8.38 -11.52 18.17
C LYS A 36 7.02 -10.90 18.48
N GLU A 37 6.86 -9.60 18.24
CA GLU A 37 5.59 -8.89 18.42
C GLU A 37 4.48 -9.48 17.55
N ARG A 38 4.77 -9.82 16.29
CA ARG A 38 3.80 -10.46 15.40
C ARG A 38 3.35 -11.82 15.93
N GLN A 39 4.29 -12.65 16.41
CA GLN A 39 3.96 -13.96 16.98
C GLN A 39 3.09 -13.81 18.24
N LEU A 40 3.48 -12.92 19.14
CA LEU A 40 2.73 -12.64 20.36
C LEU A 40 1.32 -12.12 20.04
N HIS A 41 1.20 -11.19 19.09
CA HIS A 41 -0.08 -10.65 18.67
C HIS A 41 -1.01 -11.74 18.13
N MET A 42 -0.47 -12.67 17.34
CA MET A 42 -1.24 -13.83 16.85
C MET A 42 -1.71 -14.76 17.98
N GLN A 43 -0.91 -14.91 19.05
CA GLN A 43 -1.28 -15.74 20.21
C GLN A 43 -2.34 -15.06 21.09
N LEU A 44 -2.19 -13.77 21.36
CA LEU A 44 -3.10 -13.02 22.24
C LEU A 44 -4.43 -12.69 21.57
N TYR A 45 -4.43 -12.50 20.24
CA TYR A 45 -5.60 -12.10 19.49
C TYR A 45 -5.88 -13.07 18.33
N PRO A 46 -6.28 -14.32 18.64
CA PRO A 46 -6.67 -15.28 17.62
C PRO A 46 -7.88 -14.72 16.83
N GLY A 47 -7.73 -14.62 15.50
CA GLY A 47 -8.77 -14.08 14.61
C GLY A 47 -8.68 -12.58 14.33
N TRP A 48 -7.72 -11.85 14.89
CA TRP A 48 -7.51 -10.44 14.55
C TRP A 48 -7.07 -10.28 13.09
N SER A 49 -7.84 -9.53 12.31
CA SER A 49 -7.51 -9.17 10.93
C SER A 49 -7.34 -7.67 10.79
N ALA A 50 -6.20 -7.23 10.24
CA ALA A 50 -5.97 -5.82 9.91
C ALA A 50 -7.06 -5.25 8.96
N ARG A 51 -7.75 -6.13 8.22
CA ARG A 51 -8.85 -5.77 7.32
C ARG A 51 -10.00 -5.07 8.04
N ASP A 52 -10.28 -5.45 9.28
CA ASP A 52 -11.42 -4.91 10.05
C ASP A 52 -11.19 -3.45 10.47
N ASN A 53 -9.93 -3.00 10.49
CA ASN A 53 -9.53 -1.68 10.97
C ASN A 53 -9.20 -0.70 9.81
N TYR A 54 -8.56 -1.19 8.74
CA TYR A 54 -8.14 -0.34 7.62
C TYR A 54 -9.27 0.14 6.69
N GLY A 55 -10.46 -0.47 6.76
CA GLY A 55 -11.64 -0.08 5.95
C GLY A 55 -12.51 1.02 6.56
N LYS A 56 -12.37 1.33 7.85
CA LYS A 56 -13.24 2.29 8.57
C LYS A 56 -12.77 3.74 8.50
N LYS A 57 -11.46 3.97 8.32
CA LYS A 57 -10.93 5.33 8.14
C LYS A 57 -11.00 5.73 6.68
N LYS A 58 -11.66 6.87 6.39
CA LYS A 58 -11.71 7.49 5.06
C LYS A 58 -10.29 7.60 4.52
N LYS A 59 -9.91 6.74 3.57
CA LYS A 59 -8.61 6.84 2.88
C LYS A 59 -8.52 8.27 2.35
N ARG A 60 -7.55 9.05 2.84
CA ARG A 60 -7.31 10.40 2.31
C ARG A 60 -7.18 10.27 0.80
N LYS A 61 -7.95 11.08 0.07
CA LYS A 61 -7.87 11.07 -1.39
C LYS A 61 -6.42 11.32 -1.76
N ARG A 62 -5.84 10.39 -2.52
CA ARG A 62 -4.65 10.71 -3.31
C ARG A 62 -5.13 11.80 -4.27
N ASP A 63 -4.66 13.03 -4.08
CA ASP A 63 -4.87 14.08 -5.08
C ASP A 63 -4.26 13.57 -6.39
N LYS A 64 -5.16 13.11 -7.25
CA LYS A 64 -4.86 12.80 -8.64
C LYS A 64 -5.11 14.13 -9.34
N GLN A 65 -4.09 14.63 -10.06
CA GLN A 65 -4.16 15.92 -10.75
C GLN A 65 -5.48 16.09 -11.51
N PRO A 66 -6.08 17.30 -11.50
CA PRO A 66 -7.35 17.55 -12.16
C PRO A 66 -7.12 17.62 -13.68
N GLY A 67 -7.39 16.52 -14.37
CA GLY A 67 -7.26 16.48 -15.83
C GLY A 67 -8.02 15.34 -16.53
N GLU A 68 -8.73 14.47 -15.81
CA GLU A 68 -9.50 13.40 -16.44
C GLU A 68 -10.97 13.56 -16.08
N THR A 69 -11.70 14.26 -16.95
CA THR A 69 -13.14 14.09 -17.11
C THR A 69 -13.39 12.61 -17.46
N ASN A 70 -14.13 11.88 -16.64
CA ASN A 70 -14.97 10.76 -17.12
C ASN A 70 -15.84 10.16 -15.99
N ASP A 71 -17.13 10.43 -16.12
CA ASP A 71 -18.25 9.51 -15.92
C ASP A 71 -18.21 8.62 -14.67
N LEU A 72 -18.76 9.14 -13.56
CA LEU A 72 -18.95 8.40 -12.31
C LEU A 72 -19.98 7.27 -12.40
N SER A 73 -20.67 7.11 -13.55
CA SER A 73 -21.69 6.08 -13.78
C SER A 73 -21.14 4.86 -14.57
N ALA A 74 -20.04 5.02 -15.29
CA ALA A 74 -19.49 3.95 -16.10
C ALA A 74 -18.80 2.87 -15.23
N PRO A 75 -19.10 1.57 -15.42
CA PRO A 75 -18.43 0.51 -14.68
C PRO A 75 -16.92 0.54 -14.93
N LYS A 76 -16.14 0.43 -13.84
CA LYS A 76 -14.67 0.49 -13.90
C LYS A 76 -14.12 -0.60 -14.82
N LYS A 77 -13.53 -0.16 -15.93
CA LYS A 77 -12.77 -0.95 -16.90
C LYS A 77 -11.57 -1.62 -16.22
N CYS A 78 -11.68 -2.83 -15.69
CA CYS A 78 -10.62 -3.50 -14.93
C CYS A 78 -10.56 -5.00 -15.25
N ARG A 79 -9.36 -5.58 -15.35
CA ARG A 79 -9.14 -7.02 -15.61
C ARG A 79 -9.91 -7.92 -14.65
N ALA A 80 -10.02 -7.53 -13.37
CA ALA A 80 -10.76 -8.29 -12.36
C ALA A 80 -12.27 -8.41 -12.64
N ARG A 81 -12.85 -7.50 -13.44
CA ARG A 81 -14.27 -7.53 -13.83
C ARG A 81 -14.49 -8.18 -15.20
N PHE A 82 -13.56 -7.94 -16.13
CA PHE A 82 -13.75 -8.25 -17.55
C PHE A 82 -13.01 -9.52 -18.00
N GLY A 83 -12.27 -10.19 -17.10
CA GLY A 83 -11.53 -11.41 -17.44
C GLY A 83 -10.43 -11.17 -18.47
N LEU A 84 -9.83 -12.25 -18.99
CA LEU A 84 -8.75 -12.22 -20.00
C LEU A 84 -9.22 -11.91 -21.42
N ASP A 85 -10.49 -12.15 -21.70
CA ASP A 85 -11.07 -12.11 -23.05
C ASP A 85 -11.43 -10.69 -23.52
N GLN A 86 -11.65 -9.76 -22.58
CA GLN A 86 -12.09 -8.39 -22.89
C GLN A 86 -11.00 -7.32 -22.60
N GLN A 87 -9.81 -7.51 -23.16
CA GLN A 87 -8.65 -6.63 -22.90
C GLN A 87 -8.87 -5.15 -23.28
N ASN A 88 -9.71 -4.89 -24.30
CA ASN A 88 -10.09 -3.54 -24.72
C ASN A 88 -10.87 -2.78 -23.62
N ASN A 89 -11.53 -3.51 -22.73
CA ASN A 89 -12.30 -2.97 -21.61
C ASN A 89 -11.50 -2.92 -20.30
N TRP A 90 -10.17 -2.99 -20.39
CA TRP A 90 -9.31 -2.83 -19.23
C TRP A 90 -8.90 -1.37 -19.03
N CYS A 91 -8.40 -1.04 -17.84
CA CYS A 91 -7.75 0.25 -17.61
C CYS A 91 -6.28 0.17 -18.06
N GLY A 92 -5.68 1.33 -18.29
CA GLY A 92 -4.24 1.44 -18.60
C GLY A 92 -3.35 0.64 -17.65
N PRO A 93 -3.54 0.71 -16.32
CA PRO A 93 -2.77 -0.10 -15.37
C PRO A 93 -2.90 -1.62 -15.57
N CYS A 94 -4.10 -2.14 -15.83
CA CYS A 94 -4.32 -3.56 -16.07
C CYS A 94 -3.64 -4.04 -17.35
N ARG A 95 -3.75 -3.25 -18.44
CA ARG A 95 -3.06 -3.56 -19.71
C ARG A 95 -1.55 -3.54 -19.54
N CYS A 96 -1.00 -2.48 -18.93
CA CYS A 96 0.43 -2.35 -18.72
C CYS A 96 1.01 -3.50 -17.90
N LYS A 97 0.31 -3.92 -16.82
CA LYS A 97 0.72 -5.08 -16.02
C LYS A 97 0.70 -6.36 -16.84
N TYR A 98 -0.38 -6.62 -17.58
CA TYR A 98 -0.49 -7.81 -18.41
C TYR A 98 0.57 -7.85 -19.51
N SER A 99 0.84 -6.73 -20.19
CA SER A 99 1.94 -6.65 -21.17
C SER A 99 3.28 -7.01 -20.54
N LYS A 100 3.55 -6.59 -19.29
CA LYS A 100 4.77 -6.93 -18.55
C LYS A 100 4.82 -8.40 -18.10
N GLU A 101 3.67 -8.96 -17.74
CA GLU A 101 3.52 -10.39 -17.42
C GLU A 101 3.82 -11.26 -18.66
N VAL A 102 3.25 -10.88 -19.82
CA VAL A 102 3.46 -11.58 -21.10
C VAL A 102 4.88 -11.41 -21.61
N SER A 103 5.49 -10.23 -21.42
CA SER A 103 6.88 -9.97 -21.83
C SER A 103 7.93 -10.54 -20.85
N GLY A 104 7.50 -11.22 -19.78
CA GLY A 104 8.40 -11.80 -18.78
C GLY A 104 9.23 -10.77 -18.00
N THR A 105 8.86 -9.48 -18.05
CA THR A 105 9.62 -8.38 -17.43
C THR A 105 9.13 -8.07 -16.01
N VAL A 106 8.51 -9.06 -15.34
CA VAL A 106 8.10 -8.93 -13.95
C VAL A 106 9.35 -9.10 -13.09
N ARG A 107 9.92 -7.97 -12.63
CA ARG A 107 10.90 -8.00 -11.54
C ARG A 107 10.20 -8.56 -10.30
N ALA A 108 10.79 -9.61 -9.73
CA ALA A 108 10.44 -10.14 -8.42
C ALA A 108 10.54 -9.06 -7.33
#